data_AF-A0A1M2Z3M5-F1
#
_entry.id   AF-A0A1M2Z3M5-F1
#
_cell.length_a   1.000
_cell.length_b   1.000
_cell.length_c   1.000
_cell.angle_alpha   90.00
_cell.angle_beta   90.00
_cell.angle_gamma   90.00
#
_symmetry.space_group_name_H-M   'P 1'
#
loop_
_entity.id
_entity.type
_entity.pdbx_description
1 polymer ?
#
loop_
_entity_poly.entity_id
_entity_poly.type
_entity_poly.pdbx_seq_one_letter_code
_entity_poly.pdbx_strand_id
1 'polypeptide(L)' 'MSSADDDRLTRLETLAAEQERTIGELSAEIAEQWKTIERMCKKLDTLTERFLELEEQARPETPVTKPPHW' A
#
# COMPACT_ATOMS: atom_id res chain seq x y z
N MET A 1 -22.08 48.67 -5.23
CA MET A 1 -22.14 47.37 -4.52
C MET A 1 -21.57 46.22 -5.37
N SER A 2 -21.69 46.22 -6.71
CA SER A 2 -21.10 45.19 -7.61
C SER A 2 -19.61 44.88 -7.37
N SER A 3 -18.76 45.91 -7.26
CA SER A 3 -17.29 45.72 -7.22
C SER A 3 -16.77 44.87 -6.05
N ALA A 4 -17.40 44.93 -4.87
CA ALA A 4 -16.92 44.16 -3.72
C ALA A 4 -17.29 42.66 -3.83
N ASP A 5 -18.44 42.37 -4.46
CA ASP A 5 -18.87 41.01 -4.74
C ASP A 5 -18.05 40.41 -5.88
N ASP A 6 -17.74 41.19 -6.92
CA ASP A 6 -16.86 40.79 -8.04
C ASP A 6 -15.43 40.47 -7.57
N ASP A 7 -14.88 41.29 -6.66
CA ASP A 7 -13.57 41.04 -6.03
C ASP A 7 -13.58 39.75 -5.20
N ARG A 8 -14.66 39.50 -4.46
CA ARG A 8 -14.80 38.29 -3.64
C ARG A 8 -14.94 37.05 -4.52
N LEU A 9 -15.69 37.13 -5.62
CA LEU A 9 -15.83 36.04 -6.59
C LEU A 9 -14.48 35.69 -7.21
N THR A 10 -13.74 36.69 -7.68
CA THR A 10 -12.40 36.50 -8.26
C THR A 10 -11.45 35.78 -7.29
N ARG A 11 -11.47 36.16 -6.01
CA ARG A 11 -10.65 35.48 -4.98
C ARG A 11 -11.05 34.02 -4.78
N LEU A 12 -12.35 33.73 -4.78
CA LEU A 12 -12.84 32.37 -4.63
C LEU A 12 -12.49 31.51 -5.85
N GLU A 13 -12.54 32.07 -7.06
CA GLU A 13 -12.14 31.37 -8.29
C GLU A 13 -10.64 31.04 -8.29
N THR A 14 -9.79 32.01 -7.91
CA THR A 14 -8.35 31.76 -7.75
C THR A 14 -8.08 30.68 -6.71
N LEU A 15 -8.74 30.76 -5.54
CA LEU A 15 -8.57 29.75 -4.49
C LEU A 15 -9.05 28.37 -4.95
N ALA A 16 -10.17 28.29 -5.66
CA ALA A 16 -10.69 27.04 -6.19
C ALA A 16 -9.71 26.40 -7.19
N ALA A 17 -9.11 27.20 -8.09
CA ALA A 17 -8.12 26.70 -9.04
C ALA A 17 -6.84 26.21 -8.34
N GLU A 18 -6.37 26.92 -7.31
CA GLU A 18 -5.22 26.48 -6.50
C GLU A 18 -5.52 25.18 -5.74
N GLN A 19 -6.75 25.05 -5.20
CA GLN A 19 -7.21 23.85 -4.51
C GLN A 19 -7.33 22.67 -5.48
N GLU A 20 -7.90 22.87 -6.67
CA GLU A 20 -8.01 21.83 -7.70
C GLU A 20 -6.62 21.29 -8.09
N ARG A 21 -5.66 22.19 -8.33
CA ARG A 21 -4.27 21.81 -8.60
C ARG A 21 -3.66 21.00 -7.45
N THR A 22 -3.82 21.49 -6.21
CA THR A 22 -3.26 20.84 -5.01
C THR A 22 -3.86 19.45 -4.81
N ILE A 23 -5.17 19.29 -5.01
CA ILE A 23 -5.85 17.99 -4.92
C ILE A 23 -5.35 17.04 -6.01
N GLY A 24 -5.14 17.53 -7.23
CA GLY A 24 -4.56 16.75 -8.32
C GLY A 24 -3.16 16.23 -8.00
N GLU A 25 -2.29 17.10 -7.48
CA GLU A 25 -0.93 16.73 -7.05
C GLU A 25 -0.96 15.68 -5.93
N LEU A 26 -1.78 15.89 -4.89
CA LEU A 26 -1.93 14.92 -3.80
C LEU A 26 -2.48 13.57 -4.29
N SER A 27 -3.41 13.59 -5.25
CA SER A 27 -3.98 12.36 -5.83
C SER A 27 -2.94 11.57 -6.62
N ALA A 28 -2.07 12.27 -7.37
CA ALA A 28 -0.97 11.64 -8.09
C ALA A 28 0.04 11.00 -7.12
N GLU A 29 0.39 11.69 -6.04
CA GLU A 29 1.27 11.14 -4.99
C GLU A 29 0.67 9.89 -4.32
N ILE A 30 -0.62 9.92 -3.98
CA ILE A 30 -1.33 8.76 -3.41
C ILE A 30 -1.28 7.57 -4.39
N ALA A 31 -1.46 7.81 -5.69
CA ALA A 31 -1.39 6.76 -6.69
C ALA A 31 0.01 6.11 -6.78
N GLU A 32 1.09 6.90 -6.70
CA GLU A 32 2.45 6.38 -6.67
C GLU A 32 2.79 5.64 -5.37
N GLN A 33 2.28 6.13 -4.24
CA GLN A 33 2.41 5.44 -2.96
C GLN A 33 1.68 4.09 -2.97
N TRP A 34 0.51 4.00 -3.59
CA TRP A 34 -0.21 2.74 -3.75
C TRP A 34 0.60 1.68 -4.49
N LYS A 35 1.24 2.06 -5.60
CA LYS A 35 2.14 1.15 -6.34
C LYS A 35 3.30 0.68 -5.47
N THR A 36 3.82 1.55 -4.61
CA THR A 36 4.91 1.21 -3.69
C THR A 36 4.45 0.19 -2.64
N ILE A 37 3.29 0.41 -2.03
CA ILE A 37 2.67 -0.52 -1.08
C ILE A 37 2.43 -1.87 -1.76
N GLU A 38 1.85 -1.88 -2.97
CA GLU A 38 1.59 -3.12 -3.70
C GLU A 38 2.89 -3.91 -3.96
N ARG A 39 3.97 -3.25 -4.33
CA ARG A 39 5.30 -3.90 -4.49
C ARG A 39 5.83 -4.44 -3.16
N MET A 40 5.59 -3.76 -2.04
CA MET A 40 5.99 -4.24 -0.72
C MET A 40 5.18 -5.46 -0.30
N CYS A 41 3.86 -5.45 -0.49
CA CYS A 41 2.99 -6.60 -0.22
C CYS A 41 3.45 -7.83 -1.00
N LYS A 42 3.66 -7.70 -2.32
CA LYS A 42 4.17 -8.81 -3.16
C LYS A 42 5.49 -9.38 -2.63
N LYS A 43 6.41 -8.52 -2.20
CA LYS A 43 7.69 -8.97 -1.61
C LYS A 43 7.49 -9.71 -0.30
N LEU A 44 6.59 -9.23 0.56
CA LEU A 44 6.26 -9.90 1.81
C LEU A 44 5.64 -11.28 1.56
N ASP A 45 4.69 -11.38 0.63
CA ASP A 45 4.07 -12.66 0.25
C ASP A 45 5.14 -13.67 -0.23
N THR A 46 6.03 -13.23 -1.13
CA THR A 46 7.14 -14.07 -1.60
C THR A 46 8.09 -14.49 -0.47
N LEU A 47 8.37 -13.61 0.49
CA LEU A 47 9.21 -13.97 1.65
C LEU A 47 8.51 -14.98 2.56
N THR A 48 7.20 -14.84 2.75
CA THR A 48 6.37 -15.79 3.50
C THR A 48 6.37 -17.17 2.85
N GLU A 49 6.16 -17.25 1.54
CA GLU A 49 6.21 -18.52 0.79
C GLU A 49 7.56 -19.23 0.96
N ARG A 50 8.66 -18.51 0.74
CA ARG A 50 10.02 -19.06 0.92
C ARG A 50 10.30 -19.51 2.35
N PHE A 51 9.76 -18.79 3.33
CA PHE A 51 9.91 -19.17 4.73
C PHE A 51 9.20 -20.50 5.03
N LEU A 52 7.98 -20.68 4.52
CA LEU A 52 7.24 -21.94 4.68
C LEU A 52 7.93 -23.12 3.98
N GLU A 53 8.50 -22.90 2.78
CA GLU A 53 9.29 -23.93 2.09
C GLU A 53 10.52 -24.36 2.90
N LEU A 54 11.23 -23.39 3.51
CA LEU A 54 12.37 -23.68 4.37
C LEU A 54 11.95 -24.42 5.65
N GLU A 55 10.83 -24.06 6.25
CA GLU A 55 10.29 -24.72 7.44
C GLU A 55 9.95 -26.19 7.15
N GLU A 56 9.33 -26.48 6.00
CA GLU A 56 9.02 -27.84 5.57
C GLU A 56 10.29 -28.67 5.32
N GLN A 57 11.30 -28.09 4.66
CA GLN A 57 12.58 -28.76 4.41
C GLN A 57 13.38 -29.02 5.69
N ALA A 58 13.27 -28.13 6.68
CA ALA A 58 13.96 -28.27 7.96
C ALA A 58 13.27 -29.26 8.91
N ARG A 59 12.11 -29.82 8.53
CA ARG A 59 11.39 -30.78 9.37
C ARG A 59 12.21 -32.08 9.52
N PRO A 60 12.57 -32.49 10.75
CA PRO A 60 13.31 -33.72 10.96
C PRO A 60 12.50 -34.94 10.50
N GLU A 61 13.15 -35.92 9.87
CA GLU A 61 12.51 -37.18 9.50
C GLU A 61 11.93 -37.85 10.75
N THR A 62 10.65 -38.22 10.68
CA THR A 62 10.03 -38.99 11.77
C THR A 62 10.66 -40.38 11.79
N PRO A 63 11.33 -40.79 12.87
CA PRO A 63 11.91 -42.13 12.94
C PRO A 63 10.77 -43.15 12.82
N VAL A 64 10.79 -43.98 11.79
CA VAL A 64 9.90 -45.15 11.68
C VAL A 64 10.40 -46.19 12.69
N THR A 65 10.05 -46.02 13.97
CA THR A 65 10.32 -47.03 14.98
C THR A 65 9.16 -48.02 15.00
N LYS A 66 9.46 -49.30 14.76
CA LYS A 66 8.46 -50.37 14.94
C LYS A 66 8.01 -50.37 16.40
N PRO A 67 6.70 -50.50 16.68
CA PRO A 67 6.21 -50.48 18.06
C PRO A 67 6.82 -51.64 18.86
N PRO A 68 7.21 -51.41 20.12
CA PRO A 68 7.76 -52.47 20.97
C PRO A 68 6.67 -53.52 21.20
N HIS A 69 6.95 -54.77 20.83
CA HIS A 69 6.09 -55.90 21.13
C HIS A 69 6.15 -56.19 22.64
N TRP A 70 4.99 -56.34 23.28
CA TRP A 70 4.85 -56.74 24.70
C TRP A 70 4.23 -58.13 24.74
#